data_AF-A0A1C5C4C8-F1
#
_entry.id   AF-A0A1C5C4C8-F1
#
_cell.length_a   1.000
_cell.length_b   1.000
_cell.length_c   1.000
_cell.angle_alpha   90.00
_cell.angle_beta   90.00
_cell.angle_gamma   90.00
#
_symmetry.space_group_name_H-M   'P 1'
#
loop_
_entity.id
_entity.type
_entity.pdbx_description
1 polymer ?
#
loop_
_entity_poly.entity_id
_entity_poly.type
_entity_poly.pdbx_seq_one_letter_code
_entity_poly.pdbx_strand_id
1 'polypeptide(L)'
;MCIPVNRWVKGSLPTSHRSGRSQAVSTPRDPAALAAFINLRVLNPEHEYWRRGVEAAVIYTHEHGDLRVPFTYRVSEGEGAEGTGWPASLADFPLGQWTADARRFYARGDMGEDRVAQLEKLGMVWSHFDVAWEEGLSAARGWAAEHGRLLAPLDAAHQGYKVGIWLKKTRASAPVRDPEWAAREATEPWCLNRPH
;
A
#
# COMPACT_ATOMS: atom_id res chain seq x y z
N MET A 1 97.99 -1.69 -50.17
CA MET A 1 98.83 -1.11 -49.11
C MET A 1 98.00 -1.06 -47.83
N CYS A 2 98.48 -1.73 -46.78
CA CYS A 2 98.20 -1.59 -45.34
C CYS A 2 96.75 -1.62 -44.75
N ILE A 3 96.55 -2.67 -43.95
CA ILE A 3 95.64 -2.97 -42.78
C ILE A 3 95.65 -1.81 -41.72
N PRO A 4 94.78 -1.66 -40.66
CA PRO A 4 93.74 -2.51 -39.99
C PRO A 4 92.36 -1.83 -39.75
N VAL A 5 91.24 -2.49 -39.40
CA VAL A 5 90.81 -3.33 -38.24
C VAL A 5 90.65 -2.61 -36.88
N ASN A 6 89.37 -2.53 -36.46
CA ASN A 6 88.76 -2.43 -35.12
C ASN A 6 88.99 -1.21 -34.21
N ARG A 7 87.87 -0.61 -33.74
CA ARG A 7 87.63 -0.47 -32.29
C ARG A 7 86.16 -0.25 -31.93
N TRP A 8 85.58 -1.25 -31.27
CA TRP A 8 84.37 -1.12 -30.44
C TRP A 8 84.70 -0.33 -29.17
N VAL A 9 83.86 0.65 -28.82
CA VAL A 9 83.86 1.31 -27.51
C VAL A 9 82.73 0.72 -26.68
N LYS A 10 83.10 0.13 -25.55
CA LYS A 10 82.21 -0.25 -24.44
C LYS A 10 81.83 1.02 -23.67
N GLY A 11 80.54 1.20 -23.40
CA GLY A 11 80.02 2.19 -22.47
C GLY A 11 78.90 1.57 -21.65
N SER A 12 79.13 1.50 -20.34
CA SER A 12 78.46 0.70 -19.33
C SER A 12 77.08 1.23 -18.92
N LEU A 13 76.20 0.29 -18.52
CA LEU A 13 74.95 0.52 -17.78
C LEU A 13 75.20 1.24 -16.43
N PRO A 14 74.15 1.86 -15.88
CA PRO A 14 73.84 1.69 -14.47
C PRO A 14 72.53 0.91 -14.25
N THR A 15 72.58 0.07 -13.23
CA THR A 15 71.57 -0.87 -12.75
C THR A 15 70.51 -0.21 -11.86
N SER A 16 69.27 -0.67 -12.08
CA SER A 16 68.18 -0.87 -11.10
C SER A 16 67.65 0.33 -10.30
N HIS A 17 66.34 0.56 -10.40
CA HIS A 17 65.45 0.28 -9.27
C HIS A 17 64.03 -0.07 -9.73
N ARG A 18 63.52 -1.09 -9.07
CA ARG A 18 62.18 -1.70 -9.16
C ARG A 18 61.16 -0.76 -8.53
N SER A 19 60.10 -0.43 -9.25
CA SER A 19 58.81 0.08 -8.76
C SER A 19 57.97 0.40 -10.01
N GLY A 20 56.72 0.03 -10.20
CA GLY A 20 55.72 -0.61 -9.38
C GLY A 20 54.50 -0.68 -10.29
N ARG A 21 53.95 -1.88 -10.47
CA ARG A 21 52.70 -2.11 -11.18
C ARG A 21 51.59 -1.57 -10.29
N SER A 22 50.83 -0.58 -10.74
CA SER A 22 49.56 -0.22 -10.11
C SER A 22 48.54 0.19 -11.17
N GLN A 23 47.76 -0.80 -11.61
CA GLN A 23 46.34 -0.55 -11.83
C GLN A 23 45.73 -0.13 -10.48
N ALA A 24 44.91 0.91 -10.46
CA ALA A 24 43.64 0.90 -9.72
C ALA A 24 42.86 2.20 -9.99
N VAL A 25 41.74 2.02 -10.68
CA VAL A 25 40.53 2.81 -10.53
C VAL A 25 40.20 2.95 -9.04
N SER A 26 40.06 4.18 -8.55
CA SER A 26 38.99 4.63 -7.65
C SER A 26 39.44 5.90 -6.93
N THR A 27 38.82 7.03 -7.28
CA THR A 27 38.46 8.01 -6.26
C THR A 27 37.76 7.23 -5.15
N PRO A 28 38.11 7.38 -3.86
CA PRO A 28 37.37 6.73 -2.80
C PRO A 28 35.92 7.17 -2.94
N ARG A 29 35.05 6.27 -3.41
CA ARG A 29 33.62 6.48 -3.28
C ARG A 29 33.41 6.51 -1.79
N ASP A 30 33.07 7.69 -1.27
CA ASP A 30 32.79 7.87 0.15
C ASP A 30 31.88 6.71 0.60
N PRO A 31 32.36 5.82 1.47
CA PRO A 31 31.58 4.66 1.90
C PRO A 31 30.32 5.13 2.64
N ALA A 32 30.28 6.34 3.20
CA ALA A 32 29.08 6.93 3.76
C ALA A 32 28.10 7.38 2.66
N ALA A 33 28.56 8.01 1.58
CA ALA A 33 27.71 8.34 0.44
C ALA A 33 27.22 7.09 -0.32
N LEU A 34 28.05 6.05 -0.45
CA LEU A 34 27.63 4.75 -0.99
C LEU A 34 26.70 4.02 -0.03
N ALA A 35 26.98 4.02 1.28
CA ALA A 35 26.07 3.44 2.27
C ALA A 35 24.78 4.24 2.38
N ALA A 36 24.76 5.54 2.11
CA ALA A 36 23.56 6.36 2.02
C ALA A 36 22.81 6.10 0.72
N PHE A 37 23.51 5.97 -0.41
CA PHE A 37 22.90 5.65 -1.70
C PHE A 37 22.36 4.20 -1.73
N ILE A 38 23.08 3.26 -1.14
CA ILE A 38 22.66 1.88 -0.91
C ILE A 38 21.60 1.84 0.20
N ASN A 39 21.69 2.62 1.28
CA ASN A 39 20.60 2.67 2.28
C ASN A 39 19.29 3.20 1.69
N LEU A 40 19.38 4.27 0.89
CA LEU A 40 18.22 4.95 0.32
C LEU A 40 17.55 4.15 -0.82
N ARG A 41 18.29 3.28 -1.51
CA ARG A 41 17.76 2.40 -2.58
C ARG A 41 17.64 0.92 -2.20
N VAL A 42 18.29 0.46 -1.14
CA VAL A 42 18.40 -0.97 -0.77
C VAL A 42 17.99 -1.26 0.68
N LEU A 43 17.86 -0.27 1.59
CA LEU A 43 17.57 -0.53 3.02
C LEU A 43 16.19 -0.08 3.51
N ASN A 44 15.20 0.00 2.63
CA ASN A 44 13.83 -0.34 3.03
C ASN A 44 12.97 -0.73 1.81
N PRO A 45 13.00 -2.00 1.35
CA PRO A 45 12.16 -2.45 0.24
C PRO A 45 10.66 -2.27 0.54
N GLU A 46 10.25 -2.25 1.82
CA GLU A 46 8.86 -1.96 2.18
C GLU A 46 8.49 -0.50 1.98
N HIS A 47 9.42 0.46 2.17
CA HIS A 47 9.18 1.87 1.87
C HIS A 47 9.12 2.14 0.37
N GLU A 48 9.96 1.50 -0.44
CA GLU A 48 9.89 1.65 -1.89
C GLU A 48 8.62 1.03 -2.46
N TYR A 49 8.26 -0.17 -1.99
CA TYR A 49 7.00 -0.83 -2.37
C TYR A 49 5.77 -0.02 -1.93
N TRP A 50 5.79 0.53 -0.71
CA TRP A 50 4.74 1.44 -0.24
C TRP A 50 4.65 2.71 -1.11
N ARG A 51 5.79 3.35 -1.40
CA ARG A 51 5.84 4.57 -2.21
C ARG A 51 5.29 4.33 -3.61
N ARG A 52 5.67 3.22 -4.26
CA ARG A 52 5.13 2.81 -5.58
C ARG A 52 3.63 2.57 -5.52
N GLY A 53 3.15 1.93 -4.46
CA GLY A 53 1.73 1.70 -4.26
C GLY A 53 0.92 2.98 -4.06
N VAL A 54 1.44 3.93 -3.27
CA VAL A 54 0.83 5.25 -3.11
C VAL A 54 0.81 6.02 -4.43
N GLU A 55 1.93 6.05 -5.17
CA GLU A 55 2.00 6.72 -6.47
C GLU A 55 0.98 6.14 -7.44
N ALA A 56 0.88 4.81 -7.49
CA ALA A 56 -0.11 4.13 -8.32
C ALA A 56 -1.55 4.38 -7.86
N ALA A 57 -1.79 4.45 -6.55
CA ALA A 57 -3.10 4.78 -5.99
C ALA A 57 -3.52 6.21 -6.35
N VAL A 58 -2.60 7.19 -6.30
CA VAL A 58 -2.88 8.59 -6.70
C VAL A 58 -3.31 8.65 -8.17
N ILE A 59 -2.54 8.02 -9.06
CA ILE A 59 -2.87 7.98 -10.50
C ILE A 59 -4.24 7.33 -10.71
N TYR A 60 -4.46 6.15 -10.11
CA TYR A 60 -5.74 5.45 -10.22
C TYR A 60 -6.91 6.29 -9.71
N THR A 61 -6.77 6.96 -8.56
CA THR A 61 -7.83 7.81 -8.00
C THR A 61 -8.12 9.03 -8.85
N HIS A 62 -7.11 9.57 -9.55
CA HIS A 62 -7.32 10.66 -10.50
C HIS A 62 -8.10 10.17 -11.73
N GLU A 63 -7.80 8.98 -12.23
CA GLU A 63 -8.48 8.41 -13.41
C GLU A 63 -9.91 7.92 -13.12
N HIS A 64 -10.12 7.29 -11.95
CA HIS A 64 -11.38 6.62 -11.61
C HIS A 64 -12.25 7.39 -10.60
N GLY A 65 -11.70 8.37 -9.90
CA GLY A 65 -12.38 9.13 -8.85
C GLY A 65 -12.50 8.41 -7.50
N ASP A 66 -12.15 7.12 -7.44
CA ASP A 66 -12.13 6.34 -6.20
C ASP A 66 -10.94 5.36 -6.16
N LEU A 67 -10.67 4.79 -4.98
CA LEU A 67 -9.66 3.74 -4.79
C LEU A 67 -10.29 2.34 -4.75
N ARG A 68 -11.36 2.09 -5.52
CA ARG A 68 -11.98 0.77 -5.65
C ARG A 68 -11.28 -0.06 -6.72
N VAL A 69 -10.03 -0.41 -6.42
CA VAL A 69 -9.20 -1.18 -7.33
C VAL A 69 -9.63 -2.65 -7.36
N PRO A 70 -9.92 -3.25 -8.54
CA PRO A 70 -10.16 -4.68 -8.65
C PRO A 70 -8.94 -5.49 -8.17
N PHE A 71 -9.15 -6.61 -7.47
CA PHE A 71 -8.05 -7.40 -6.89
C PHE A 71 -6.98 -7.82 -7.92
N THR A 72 -7.40 -8.16 -9.13
CA THR A 72 -6.52 -8.60 -10.23
C THR A 72 -5.93 -7.45 -11.04
N TYR A 73 -6.25 -6.19 -10.70
CA TYR A 73 -5.76 -5.03 -11.44
C TYR A 73 -4.25 -4.90 -11.31
N ARG A 74 -3.61 -4.75 -12.46
CA ARG A 74 -2.18 -4.47 -12.61
C ARG A 74 -2.04 -3.24 -13.47
N VAL A 75 -1.06 -2.42 -13.13
CA VAL A 75 -0.67 -1.27 -13.95
C VAL A 75 -0.06 -1.78 -15.25
N SER A 76 -0.70 -1.47 -16.38
CA SER A 76 -0.19 -1.82 -17.71
C SER A 76 0.91 -0.86 -18.15
N GLU A 77 1.94 -1.40 -18.81
CA GLU A 77 2.93 -0.61 -19.51
C GLU A 77 2.28 -0.03 -20.78
N GLY A 78 1.86 1.23 -20.71
CA GLY A 78 1.24 1.94 -21.83
C GLY A 78 -0.17 2.42 -21.54
N GLU A 79 -0.36 3.70 -21.79
CA GLU A 79 -1.64 4.42 -21.92
C GLU A 79 -2.50 4.46 -20.65
N GLY A 80 -2.25 5.48 -19.82
CA GLY A 80 -3.31 6.04 -18.96
C GLY A 80 -4.40 6.67 -19.86
N ALA A 81 -5.61 6.80 -19.32
CA ALA A 81 -6.83 7.09 -20.10
C ALA A 81 -6.79 8.41 -20.90
N GLU A 82 -5.82 9.29 -20.63
CA GLU A 82 -5.66 10.61 -21.27
C GLU A 82 -4.27 10.85 -21.86
N GLY A 83 -3.59 9.81 -22.34
CA GLY A 83 -2.30 9.96 -23.05
C GLY A 83 -1.11 10.37 -22.18
N THR A 84 -1.30 10.49 -20.86
CA THR A 84 -0.22 10.49 -19.87
C THR A 84 -0.06 9.04 -19.41
N GLY A 85 0.92 8.34 -19.98
CA GLY A 85 1.18 6.94 -19.66
C GLY A 85 1.59 6.76 -18.19
N TRP A 86 1.32 5.55 -17.67
CA TRP A 86 1.86 5.12 -16.39
C TRP A 86 3.39 5.22 -16.37
N PRO A 87 4.02 5.70 -15.28
CA PRO A 87 5.47 5.72 -15.14
C PRO A 87 6.07 4.33 -15.34
N ALA A 88 7.23 4.23 -15.97
CA ALA A 88 7.95 2.95 -16.14
C ALA A 88 8.30 2.29 -14.79
N SER A 89 8.43 3.07 -13.72
CA SER A 89 8.60 2.56 -12.35
C SER A 89 7.38 1.77 -11.84
N LEU A 90 6.21 1.93 -12.44
CA LEU A 90 4.96 1.28 -12.03
C LEU A 90 4.52 0.17 -12.99
N ALA A 91 5.26 -0.10 -14.07
CA ALA A 91 4.96 -1.21 -14.97
C ALA A 91 4.78 -2.52 -14.19
N ASP A 92 3.69 -3.23 -14.51
CA ASP A 92 3.25 -4.50 -13.89
C ASP A 92 2.97 -4.45 -12.38
N PHE A 93 2.91 -3.25 -11.79
CA PHE A 93 2.68 -3.12 -10.35
C PHE A 93 1.29 -3.65 -9.97
N PRO A 94 1.19 -4.59 -9.00
CA PRO A 94 -0.06 -5.24 -8.64
C PRO A 94 -0.89 -4.38 -7.67
N LEU A 95 -1.41 -3.25 -8.16
CA LEU A 95 -2.15 -2.28 -7.32
C LEU A 95 -3.37 -2.91 -6.64
N GLY A 96 -4.08 -3.84 -7.29
CA GLY A 96 -5.22 -4.54 -6.69
C GLY A 96 -4.83 -5.38 -5.47
N GLN A 97 -3.72 -6.10 -5.57
CA GLN A 97 -3.20 -6.91 -4.47
C GLN A 97 -2.60 -6.03 -3.37
N TRP A 98 -1.85 -4.97 -3.74
CA TRP A 98 -1.31 -3.99 -2.80
C TRP A 98 -2.41 -3.35 -1.94
N THR A 99 -3.51 -2.93 -2.57
CA THR A 99 -4.67 -2.35 -1.89
C THR A 99 -5.32 -3.36 -0.93
N ALA A 100 -5.44 -4.62 -1.35
CA ALA A 100 -5.95 -5.69 -0.50
C ALA A 100 -5.05 -5.97 0.71
N ASP A 101 -3.73 -5.96 0.53
CA ASP A 101 -2.76 -6.15 1.60
C ASP A 101 -2.77 -4.96 2.57
N ALA A 102 -2.86 -3.72 2.07
CA ALA A 102 -3.05 -2.53 2.90
C ALA A 102 -4.29 -2.65 3.81
N ARG A 103 -5.42 -3.10 3.27
CA ARG A 103 -6.64 -3.36 4.05
C ARG A 103 -6.44 -4.45 5.12
N ARG A 104 -5.67 -5.51 4.81
CA ARG A 104 -5.34 -6.56 5.78
C ARG A 104 -4.45 -6.05 6.91
N PHE A 105 -3.42 -5.25 6.61
CA PHE A 105 -2.55 -4.65 7.63
C PHE A 105 -3.33 -3.69 8.54
N TYR A 106 -4.22 -2.90 7.97
CA TYR A 106 -5.11 -2.03 8.74
C TYR A 106 -6.01 -2.83 9.68
N ALA A 107 -6.67 -3.89 9.18
CA ALA A 107 -7.56 -4.73 9.99
C ALA A 107 -6.85 -5.46 11.15
N ARG A 108 -5.54 -5.70 11.03
CA ARG A 108 -4.72 -6.29 12.11
C ARG A 108 -4.15 -5.26 13.09
N GLY A 109 -4.25 -3.96 12.78
CA GLY A 109 -3.62 -2.90 13.57
C GLY A 109 -2.10 -2.77 13.35
N ASP A 110 -1.56 -3.39 12.30
CA ASP A 110 -0.12 -3.40 11.99
C ASP A 110 0.31 -2.16 11.17
N MET A 111 -0.62 -1.28 10.82
CA MET A 111 -0.36 -0.11 9.98
C MET A 111 -0.11 1.13 10.84
N GLY A 112 1.03 1.80 10.62
CA GLY A 112 1.33 3.07 11.28
C GLY A 112 0.35 4.18 10.88
N GLU A 113 0.06 5.09 11.82
CA GLU A 113 -0.92 6.17 11.66
C GLU A 113 -0.67 7.05 10.43
N ASP A 114 0.59 7.35 10.10
CA ASP A 114 0.96 8.14 8.92
C ASP A 114 0.51 7.47 7.61
N ARG A 115 0.61 6.13 7.53
CA ARG A 115 0.21 5.35 6.36
C ARG A 115 -1.31 5.29 6.23
N VAL A 116 -2.01 5.18 7.35
CA VAL A 116 -3.47 5.26 7.41
C VAL A 116 -3.93 6.63 6.90
N ALA A 117 -3.41 7.71 7.47
CA ALA A 117 -3.76 9.08 7.10
C ALA A 117 -3.46 9.39 5.63
N GLN A 118 -2.39 8.82 5.08
CA GLN A 118 -2.05 8.95 3.66
C GLN A 118 -3.10 8.29 2.75
N LEU A 119 -3.54 7.09 3.09
CA LEU A 119 -4.56 6.36 2.31
C LEU A 119 -5.96 6.93 2.48
N GLU A 120 -6.31 7.44 3.67
CA GLU A 120 -7.58 8.12 3.91
C GLU A 120 -7.74 9.38 3.05
N LYS A 121 -6.66 10.16 2.86
CA LYS A 121 -6.65 11.31 1.94
C LYS A 121 -6.94 10.94 0.48
N LEU A 122 -6.63 9.69 0.10
CA LEU A 122 -6.91 9.15 -1.24
C LEU A 122 -8.30 8.51 -1.33
N GLY A 123 -9.13 8.61 -0.28
CA GLY A 123 -10.46 8.02 -0.27
C GLY A 123 -10.45 6.50 -0.12
N MET A 124 -9.43 5.92 0.53
CA MET A 124 -9.36 4.49 0.77
C MET A 124 -10.57 3.99 1.55
N VAL A 125 -11.28 3.03 0.97
CA VAL A 125 -12.32 2.27 1.68
C VAL A 125 -11.68 1.06 2.33
N TRP A 126 -11.55 1.09 3.66
CA TRP A 126 -10.93 0.02 4.45
C TRP A 126 -11.78 -1.26 4.52
N SER A 127 -13.09 -1.09 4.65
CA SER A 127 -14.06 -2.19 4.72
C SER A 127 -15.26 -1.87 3.85
N HIS A 128 -15.40 -2.60 2.73
CA HIS A 128 -16.63 -2.54 1.94
C HIS A 128 -17.84 -3.01 2.74
N PHE A 129 -17.64 -3.84 3.77
CA PHE A 129 -18.71 -4.27 4.67
C PHE A 129 -19.21 -3.11 5.52
N ASP A 130 -18.32 -2.27 6.04
CA ASP A 130 -18.71 -1.14 6.89
C ASP A 130 -19.47 -0.09 6.08
N VAL A 131 -19.01 0.17 4.84
CA VAL A 131 -19.75 1.04 3.91
C VAL A 131 -21.13 0.47 3.58
N ALA A 132 -21.21 -0.81 3.20
CA ALA A 132 -22.49 -1.46 2.90
C ALA A 132 -23.41 -1.55 4.12
N TRP A 133 -22.83 -1.63 5.32
CA TRP A 133 -23.52 -1.63 6.59
C TRP A 133 -24.12 -0.25 6.90
N GLU A 134 -23.34 0.83 6.74
CA GLU A 134 -23.82 2.20 6.93
C GLU A 134 -24.89 2.58 5.90
N GLU A 135 -24.70 2.21 4.63
CA GLU A 135 -25.72 2.38 3.59
C GLU A 135 -27.01 1.64 3.94
N GLY A 136 -26.89 0.38 4.39
CA GLY A 136 -28.04 -0.42 4.80
C GLY A 136 -28.74 0.12 6.05
N LEU A 137 -27.98 0.61 7.04
CA LEU A 137 -28.50 1.29 8.21
C LEU A 137 -29.22 2.59 7.85
N SER A 138 -28.63 3.39 6.95
CA SER A 138 -29.25 4.62 6.43
C SER A 138 -30.58 4.30 5.74
N ALA A 139 -30.59 3.31 4.85
CA ALA A 139 -31.80 2.85 4.16
C ALA A 139 -32.86 2.31 5.14
N ALA A 140 -32.44 1.57 6.17
CA ALA A 140 -33.33 1.06 7.21
C ALA A 140 -33.93 2.20 8.07
N ARG A 141 -33.13 3.21 8.41
CA ARG A 141 -33.61 4.42 9.13
C ARG A 141 -34.62 5.19 8.29
N GLY A 142 -34.32 5.43 7.01
CA GLY A 142 -35.24 6.11 6.09
C GLY A 142 -36.57 5.35 5.94
N TRP A 143 -36.50 4.04 5.75
CA TRP A 143 -37.70 3.19 5.70
C TRP A 143 -38.52 3.26 6.99
N ALA A 144 -37.87 3.18 8.15
CA ALA A 144 -38.53 3.24 9.44
C ALA A 144 -39.18 4.61 9.69
N ALA A 145 -38.56 5.70 9.24
CA ALA A 145 -39.11 7.04 9.36
C ALA A 145 -40.39 7.20 8.53
N GLU A 146 -40.42 6.62 7.33
CA GLU A 146 -41.58 6.68 6.42
C GLU A 146 -42.73 5.76 6.84
N HIS A 147 -42.41 4.55 7.31
CA HIS A 147 -43.41 3.49 7.54
C HIS A 147 -43.67 3.19 9.02
N GLY A 148 -42.93 3.80 9.94
CA GLY A 148 -43.02 3.58 11.39
C GLY A 148 -42.57 2.19 11.84
N ARG A 149 -42.01 1.35 10.96
CA ARG A 149 -41.61 -0.03 11.28
C ARG A 149 -40.42 -0.50 10.45
N LEU A 150 -39.59 -1.35 11.07
CA LEU A 150 -38.47 -2.03 10.42
C LEU A 150 -38.83 -3.42 9.85
N LEU A 151 -40.09 -3.84 9.90
CA LEU A 151 -40.55 -5.08 9.27
C LEU A 151 -40.86 -4.82 7.78
N ALA A 152 -39.82 -4.48 7.03
CA ALA A 152 -39.91 -4.27 5.59
C ALA A 152 -40.13 -5.63 4.87
N PRO A 153 -41.07 -5.70 3.90
CA PRO A 153 -41.17 -6.82 2.95
C PRO A 153 -39.84 -7.11 2.23
N LEU A 154 -39.66 -8.30 1.67
CA LEU A 154 -38.37 -8.69 1.07
C LEU A 154 -38.02 -7.87 -0.20
N ASP A 155 -39.04 -7.45 -0.93
CA ASP A 155 -38.97 -6.60 -2.12
C ASP A 155 -38.90 -5.11 -1.79
N ALA A 156 -39.00 -4.73 -0.51
CA ALA A 156 -38.92 -3.35 -0.09
C ALA A 156 -37.55 -2.73 -0.44
N ALA A 157 -37.61 -1.55 -1.03
CA ALA A 157 -36.47 -0.71 -1.30
C ALA A 157 -36.70 0.70 -0.76
N HIS A 158 -35.63 1.33 -0.26
CA HIS A 158 -35.62 2.73 0.11
C HIS A 158 -34.50 3.41 -0.68
N GLN A 159 -34.85 4.41 -1.50
CA GLN A 159 -33.93 5.10 -2.41
C GLN A 159 -33.11 4.15 -3.31
N GLY A 160 -33.75 3.09 -3.82
CA GLY A 160 -33.10 2.07 -4.66
C GLY A 160 -32.28 1.04 -3.91
N TYR A 161 -32.02 1.23 -2.61
CA TYR A 161 -31.36 0.23 -1.76
C TYR A 161 -32.36 -0.84 -1.32
N LYS A 162 -32.05 -2.12 -1.52
CA LYS A 162 -32.92 -3.27 -1.18
C LYS A 162 -32.97 -3.54 0.33
N VAL A 163 -33.60 -2.63 1.08
CA VAL A 163 -33.70 -2.64 2.54
C VAL A 163 -34.30 -3.93 3.09
N GLY A 164 -35.28 -4.52 2.39
CA GLY A 164 -35.92 -5.78 2.80
C GLY A 164 -34.95 -6.97 2.85
N ILE A 165 -34.16 -7.14 1.79
CA ILE A 165 -33.13 -8.18 1.70
C ILE A 165 -32.04 -7.95 2.74
N TRP A 166 -31.60 -6.69 2.89
CA TRP A 166 -30.58 -6.33 3.86
C TRP A 166 -31.03 -6.64 5.29
N LEU A 167 -32.22 -6.21 5.71
CA LEU A 167 -32.78 -6.50 7.03
C LEU A 167 -32.91 -8.00 7.31
N LYS A 168 -33.28 -8.80 6.31
CA LYS A 168 -33.32 -10.27 6.45
C LYS A 168 -31.93 -10.83 6.74
N LYS A 169 -30.91 -10.40 6.00
CA LYS A 169 -29.52 -10.86 6.20
C LYS A 169 -28.99 -10.40 7.56
N THR A 170 -29.19 -9.14 7.91
CA THR A 170 -28.76 -8.55 9.19
C THR A 170 -29.38 -9.27 10.40
N ARG A 171 -30.66 -9.66 10.33
CA ARG A 171 -31.32 -10.46 11.38
C ARG A 171 -30.74 -11.86 11.49
N ALA A 172 -30.39 -12.48 10.37
CA ALA A 172 -29.82 -13.83 10.35
C ALA A 172 -28.36 -13.86 10.84
N SER A 173 -27.61 -12.78 10.63
CA SER A 173 -26.23 -12.63 11.09
C SER A 173 -26.12 -12.04 12.50
N ALA A 174 -27.23 -11.63 13.11
CA ALA A 174 -27.23 -11.14 14.48
C ALA A 174 -26.73 -12.28 15.40
N PRO A 175 -25.68 -12.05 16.20
CA PRO A 175 -25.21 -13.06 17.12
C PRO A 175 -26.37 -13.48 18.02
N VAL A 176 -26.53 -14.80 18.20
CA VAL A 176 -27.47 -15.33 19.18
C VAL A 176 -27.05 -14.75 20.52
N ARG A 177 -27.91 -13.90 21.08
CA ARG A 177 -27.66 -13.28 22.37
C ARG A 177 -27.65 -14.40 23.41
N ASP A 178 -26.47 -14.71 23.95
CA ASP A 178 -26.28 -15.73 24.98
C ASP A 178 -27.25 -15.44 26.14
N PRO A 179 -28.19 -16.32 26.52
CA PRO A 179 -29.17 -16.05 27.57
C PRO A 179 -28.57 -15.53 28.89
N GLU A 180 -27.33 -15.90 29.22
CA GLU A 180 -26.64 -15.41 30.42
C GLU A 180 -26.16 -13.96 30.32
N TRP A 181 -26.08 -13.39 29.11
CA TRP A 181 -25.63 -12.01 28.88
C TRP A 181 -26.51 -10.98 29.63
N ALA A 182 -27.83 -11.18 29.63
CA ALA A 182 -28.79 -10.27 30.26
C ALA A 182 -28.77 -10.44 31.78
N ALA A 183 -28.47 -11.63 32.27
CA ALA A 183 -28.28 -11.89 33.69
C ALA A 183 -27.00 -11.23 34.21
N ARG A 184 -25.92 -11.24 33.43
CA ARG A 184 -24.67 -10.53 33.72
C ARG A 184 -24.85 -9.01 33.68
N GLU A 185 -25.46 -8.47 32.64
CA GLU A 185 -25.69 -7.01 32.53
C GLU A 185 -26.63 -6.49 33.64
N ALA A 186 -27.62 -7.27 34.09
CA ALA A 186 -28.48 -6.93 35.21
C ALA A 186 -27.77 -6.99 36.58
N THR A 187 -26.62 -7.67 36.68
CA THR A 187 -25.81 -7.74 37.89
C THR A 187 -24.63 -6.76 37.89
N GLU A 188 -24.42 -6.01 36.81
CA GLU A 188 -23.36 -5.00 36.76
C GLU A 188 -23.76 -3.68 37.46
N PRO A 189 -22.90 -3.14 38.37
CA PRO A 189 -23.25 -2.01 39.24
C PRO A 189 -23.61 -0.69 38.53
N TRP A 190 -23.23 -0.51 37.26
CA TRP A 190 -23.43 0.74 36.52
C TRP A 190 -24.84 0.88 35.92
N CYS A 191 -25.61 -0.21 35.81
CA CYS A 191 -27.00 -0.17 35.32
C CYS A 191 -27.97 0.54 36.29
N LEU A 192 -27.61 0.66 37.57
CA LEU A 192 -28.43 1.32 38.60
C LEU A 192 -28.42 2.86 38.54
N ASN A 193 -27.56 3.47 37.71
CA ASN A 193 -27.32 4.91 37.73
C ASN A 193 -27.70 5.63 36.42
N ARG A 194 -28.63 5.07 35.64
CA ARG A 194 -29.15 5.73 34.43
C ARG A 194 -30.27 6.71 34.84
N PRO A 195 -30.08 8.05 34.72
CA PRO A 195 -31.14 9.00 35.05
C PRO A 195 -32.33 8.86 34.09
N HIS A 196 -33.54 8.94 34.66
CA HIS A 196 -34.82 8.91 33.96
C HIS A 196 -35.08 10.16 33.12
#